data_AF-A0A6N2CGM8-F1
#
_entry.id   AF-A0A6N2CGM8-F1
#
_cell.length_a   1.000
_cell.length_b   1.000
_cell.length_c   1.000
_cell.angle_alpha   90.00
_cell.angle_beta   90.00
_cell.angle_gamma   90.00
#
_symmetry.space_group_name_H-M   'P 1'
#
loop_
_entity.id
_entity.type
_entity.pdbx_description
1 polymer ?
#
loop_
_entity_poly.entity_id
_entity_poly.type
_entity_poly.pdbx_seq_one_letter_code
_entity_poly.pdbx_strand_id
1 'polypeptide(L)'
;MEIEGTDGSKTLLKSGSTREFGRGLGFTSDDRTVSRRQISFQIRKSPDQEDETKVNFEVVGRNPIWVYSNGDGEVRTFRKSERGEMENGDMVCLSANKSIWFTLKRIDNRDAKKELEMETQLAESLQSSLCPVGIELDLKNVDISGIDPVQVASVLR
;
A
#
# COMPACT_ATOMS: atom_id res chain seq x y z
N MET A 1 5.08 2.85 11.90
CA MET A 1 5.38 1.50 11.36
C MET A 1 5.00 1.48 9.88
N GLU A 2 5.69 0.68 9.06
CA GLU A 2 5.41 0.50 7.63
C GLU A 2 5.33 -0.99 7.32
N ILE A 3 4.49 -1.35 6.34
CA ILE A 3 4.46 -2.68 5.72
C ILE A 3 5.16 -2.56 4.37
N GLU A 4 6.25 -3.31 4.18
CA GLU A 4 7.02 -3.33 2.93
C GLU A 4 6.93 -4.72 2.28
N GLY A 5 6.43 -4.78 1.04
CA GLY A 5 6.37 -5.99 0.24
C GLY A 5 7.71 -6.34 -0.38
N THR A 6 7.96 -7.63 -0.63
CA THR A 6 9.12 -8.10 -1.40
C THR A 6 9.14 -7.58 -2.85
N ASP A 7 8.02 -7.05 -3.33
CA ASP A 7 7.87 -6.34 -4.60
C ASP A 7 8.23 -4.85 -4.52
N GLY A 8 8.67 -4.36 -3.36
CA GLY A 8 9.01 -2.97 -3.10
C GLY A 8 7.81 -2.08 -2.77
N SER A 9 6.59 -2.63 -2.74
CA SER A 9 5.41 -1.88 -2.31
C SER A 9 5.52 -1.49 -0.84
N LYS A 10 5.02 -0.30 -0.50
CA LYS A 10 5.11 0.26 0.86
C LYS A 10 3.74 0.75 1.31
N THR A 11 3.40 0.52 2.57
CA THR A 11 2.16 1.01 3.17
C THR A 11 2.41 1.48 4.60
N LEU A 12 2.25 2.79 4.81
CA LEU A 12 2.36 3.42 6.12
C LEU A 12 1.21 3.02 7.05
N LEU A 13 1.55 2.66 8.29
CA LEU A 13 0.61 2.44 9.39
C LEU A 13 0.65 3.62 10.36
N LYS A 14 -0.48 4.30 10.49
CA LYS A 14 -0.64 5.48 11.36
C LYS A 14 -1.29 5.11 12.69
N SER A 15 -0.74 5.63 13.76
CA SER A 15 -1.17 5.34 15.13
C SER A 15 -2.54 5.91 15.45
N GLY A 16 -3.34 5.17 16.21
CA GLY A 16 -4.72 5.55 16.53
C GLY A 16 -5.72 5.42 15.37
N SER A 17 -5.29 4.87 14.23
CA SER A 17 -6.15 4.56 13.09
C SER A 17 -6.06 3.08 12.72
N THR A 18 -7.14 2.57 12.13
CA THR A 18 -7.17 1.24 11.54
C THR A 18 -6.84 1.33 10.05
N ARG A 19 -5.92 0.48 9.59
CA ARG A 19 -5.53 0.41 8.17
C ARG A 19 -5.90 -0.95 7.59
N GLU A 20 -6.77 -0.94 6.58
CA GLU A 20 -7.11 -2.15 5.84
C GLU A 20 -6.11 -2.40 4.72
N PHE A 21 -5.84 -3.68 4.49
CA PHE A 21 -4.85 -4.14 3.53
C PHE A 21 -5.34 -5.40 2.81
N GLY A 22 -5.06 -5.50 1.52
CA GLY A 22 -5.56 -6.57 0.67
C GLY A 22 -5.47 -6.21 -0.81
N ARG A 23 -6.18 -6.96 -1.65
CA ARG A 23 -6.11 -6.81 -3.11
C ARG A 23 -6.51 -5.41 -3.56
N GLY A 24 -5.60 -4.69 -4.20
CA GLY A 24 -5.81 -3.30 -4.63
C GLY A 24 -5.74 -2.28 -3.48
N LEU A 25 -5.42 -2.71 -2.26
CA LEU A 25 -5.20 -1.88 -1.08
C LEU A 25 -3.87 -2.28 -0.45
N GLY A 26 -2.78 -1.79 -1.03
CA GLY A 26 -1.41 -2.09 -0.62
C GLY A 26 -0.86 -3.43 -1.14
N PHE A 27 -1.73 -4.33 -1.64
CA PHE A 27 -1.31 -5.51 -2.41
C PHE A 27 -1.82 -5.41 -3.86
N THR A 28 -0.95 -4.99 -4.78
CA THR A 28 -1.28 -4.87 -6.21
C THR A 28 -1.22 -6.24 -6.87
N SER A 29 -2.35 -6.94 -6.84
CA SER A 29 -2.49 -8.29 -7.37
C SER A 29 -3.84 -8.48 -8.04
N ASP A 30 -3.90 -9.32 -9.07
CA ASP A 30 -5.13 -9.82 -9.70
C ASP A 30 -5.69 -11.07 -9.00
N ASP A 31 -5.02 -11.56 -7.96
CA ASP A 31 -5.39 -12.78 -7.24
C ASP A 31 -6.72 -12.63 -6.49
N ARG A 32 -7.77 -13.21 -7.06
CA ARG A 32 -9.13 -13.16 -6.50
C ARG A 32 -9.32 -13.98 -5.23
N THR A 33 -8.33 -14.79 -4.82
CA THR A 33 -8.33 -15.44 -3.51
C THR A 33 -8.06 -14.44 -2.38
N VAL A 34 -7.48 -13.28 -2.69
CA VAL A 34 -7.27 -12.22 -1.70
C VAL A 34 -8.43 -11.22 -1.78
N SER A 35 -9.10 -11.02 -0.65
CA SER A 35 -10.12 -9.98 -0.52
C SER A 35 -9.48 -8.60 -0.71
N ARG A 36 -10.26 -7.62 -1.19
CA ARG A 36 -9.81 -6.22 -1.19
C ARG A 36 -9.50 -5.73 0.22
N ARG A 37 -10.28 -6.21 1.20
CA ARG A 37 -10.10 -6.00 2.63
C ARG A 37 -9.79 -7.36 3.25
N GLN A 38 -8.53 -7.76 3.23
CA GLN A 38 -8.09 -9.09 3.66
C GLN A 38 -7.71 -9.10 5.14
N ILE A 39 -6.96 -8.08 5.55
CA ILE A 39 -6.47 -7.91 6.90
C ILE A 39 -6.63 -6.45 7.32
N SER A 40 -6.84 -6.24 8.62
CA SER A 40 -6.98 -4.93 9.23
C SER A 40 -5.92 -4.76 10.30
N PHE A 41 -5.07 -3.74 10.18
CA PHE A 41 -3.99 -3.42 11.10
C PHE A 41 -4.38 -2.27 12.03
N GLN A 42 -3.91 -2.31 13.28
CA GLN A 42 -4.07 -1.24 14.24
C GLN A 42 -2.85 -1.14 15.16
N ILE A 43 -2.32 0.07 15.30
CA ILE A 43 -1.32 0.39 16.33
C ILE A 43 -2.07 0.92 17.55
N ARG A 44 -1.96 0.23 18.69
CA ARG A 44 -2.56 0.68 19.95
C ARG A 44 -1.66 1.73 20.57
N LYS A 45 -2.26 2.85 20.98
CA LYS A 45 -1.62 3.83 21.87
C LYS A 45 -1.93 3.43 23.31
N SER A 46 -0.96 2.86 24.02
CA SER A 46 -1.03 2.76 25.47
C SER A 46 -0.44 4.06 26.06
N PRO A 47 -1.13 4.71 27.01
CA PRO A 47 -0.62 5.93 27.64
C PRO A 47 0.69 5.70 28.42
N ASP A 48 0.96 4.43 28.78
CA ASP A 48 2.11 4.02 29.58
C ASP A 48 3.25 3.40 28.76
N GLN A 49 3.10 3.26 27.43
CA GLN A 49 4.18 2.79 26.56
C GLN A 49 4.47 3.82 25.47
N GLU A 50 5.60 4.51 25.62
CA GLU A 50 6.12 5.41 24.59
C GLU A 50 6.56 4.67 23.32
N ASP A 51 6.79 3.36 23.42
CA ASP A 51 7.18 2.52 22.30
C ASP A 51 5.98 1.77 21.71
N GLU A 52 5.45 2.31 20.61
CA GLU A 52 4.50 1.63 19.72
C GLU A 52 5.21 0.49 18.94
N THR A 53 5.71 -0.53 19.64
CA THR A 53 6.54 -1.59 19.03
C THR A 53 5.72 -2.65 18.31
N LYS A 54 4.42 -2.76 18.60
CA LYS A 54 3.56 -3.85 18.12
C LYS A 54 2.39 -3.35 17.30
N VAL A 55 2.10 -4.07 16.23
CA VAL A 55 0.92 -3.88 15.38
C VAL A 55 -0.04 -5.02 15.64
N ASN A 56 -1.27 -4.70 16.04
CA ASN A 56 -2.34 -5.68 16.13
C ASN A 56 -2.95 -5.87 14.74
N PHE A 57 -3.41 -7.08 14.46
CA PHE A 57 -4.16 -7.35 13.25
C PHE A 57 -5.40 -8.20 13.50
N GLU A 58 -6.36 -8.10 12.58
CA GLU A 58 -7.51 -8.99 12.47
C GLU A 58 -7.70 -9.42 11.01
N VAL A 59 -7.98 -10.71 10.80
CA VAL A 59 -8.31 -11.23 9.46
C VAL A 59 -9.77 -10.94 9.15
N VAL A 60 -10.01 -10.04 8.19
CA VAL A 60 -11.37 -9.64 7.78
C VAL A 60 -11.85 -10.45 6.57
N GLY A 61 -10.90 -10.87 5.72
CA GLY A 61 -11.14 -11.67 4.53
C GLY A 61 -11.63 -13.09 4.83
N ARG A 62 -12.19 -13.75 3.80
CA ARG A 62 -12.67 -15.14 3.92
C ARG A 62 -11.53 -16.16 3.98
N ASN A 63 -10.55 -16.00 3.10
CA ASN A 63 -9.42 -16.92 2.99
C ASN A 63 -8.40 -16.62 4.08
N PRO A 64 -7.60 -17.63 4.50
CA PRO A 64 -6.62 -17.44 5.55
C PRO A 64 -5.45 -16.55 5.10
N ILE A 65 -4.65 -16.13 6.07
CA ILE A 65 -3.34 -15.50 5.87
C ILE A 65 -2.27 -16.30 6.61
N TRP A 66 -1.01 -16.03 6.31
CA TRP A 66 0.14 -16.62 6.98
C TRP A 66 0.99 -15.52 7.58
N VAL A 67 1.40 -15.68 8.84
CA VAL A 67 2.29 -14.76 9.53
C VAL A 67 3.52 -15.52 9.98
N TYR A 68 4.69 -15.03 9.57
CA TYR A 68 5.99 -15.49 10.02
C TYR A 68 6.46 -14.63 11.19
N SER A 69 6.74 -15.27 12.33
CA SER A 69 7.34 -14.65 13.51
C SER A 69 8.86 -14.69 13.37
N ASN A 70 9.50 -13.53 13.33
CA ASN A 70 10.96 -13.44 13.26
C ASN A 70 11.63 -13.87 14.58
N GLY A 71 10.94 -13.73 15.71
CA GLY A 71 11.45 -14.16 17.02
C GLY A 71 11.50 -15.68 17.17
N ASP A 72 10.46 -16.38 16.69
CA ASP A 72 10.33 -17.83 16.86
C ASP A 72 10.77 -18.63 15.62
N GLY A 73 10.87 -17.99 14.45
CA GLY A 73 11.16 -18.63 13.18
C GLY A 73 10.00 -19.47 12.61
N GLU A 74 8.78 -19.28 13.12
CA GLU A 74 7.61 -20.08 12.77
C GLU A 74 6.62 -19.34 11.87
N VAL A 75 5.97 -20.08 10.97
CA VAL A 75 4.83 -19.59 10.18
C VAL A 75 3.52 -20.10 10.77
N ARG A 76 2.62 -19.18 11.12
CA ARG A 76 1.30 -19.47 11.67
C ARG A 76 0.20 -19.07 10.69
N THR A 77 -0.84 -19.88 10.61
CA THR A 77 -2.00 -19.61 9.75
C THR A 77 -3.10 -18.94 10.56
N PHE A 78 -3.65 -17.84 10.07
CA PHE A 78 -4.76 -17.13 10.70
C PHE A 78 -5.98 -17.13 9.78
N ARG A 79 -7.15 -17.41 10.35
CA ARG A 79 -8.45 -17.46 9.65
C ARG A 79 -9.30 -16.25 9.98
N LYS A 80 -10.41 -16.10 9.25
CA LYS A 80 -11.36 -15.00 9.44
C LYS A 80 -11.71 -14.81 10.92
N SER A 81 -11.71 -13.55 11.36
CA SER A 81 -11.97 -13.09 12.73
C SER A 81 -10.91 -13.49 13.77
N GLU A 82 -9.88 -14.25 13.39
CA GLU A 82 -8.71 -14.44 14.26
C GLU A 82 -7.87 -13.16 14.27
N ARG A 83 -7.21 -12.96 15.42
CA ARG A 83 -6.39 -11.79 15.72
C ARG A 83 -5.00 -12.23 16.11
N GLY A 84 -4.05 -11.35 15.88
CA GLY A 84 -2.68 -11.53 16.33
C GLY A 84 -1.95 -10.22 16.45
N GLU A 85 -0.68 -10.33 16.80
CA GLU A 85 0.25 -9.23 16.91
C GLU A 85 1.44 -9.49 15.99
N MET A 86 2.02 -8.42 15.47
CA MET A 86 3.25 -8.44 14.69
C MET A 86 4.22 -7.42 15.27
N GLU A 87 5.50 -7.78 15.30
CA GLU A 87 6.62 -6.95 15.72
C GLU A 87 7.53 -6.63 14.52
N ASN A 88 8.48 -5.72 14.73
CA ASN A 88 9.44 -5.36 13.70
C ASN A 88 10.22 -6.59 13.20
N GLY A 89 10.19 -6.82 11.88
CA GLY A 89 10.80 -7.97 11.22
C GLY A 89 9.83 -9.12 10.93
N ASP A 90 8.66 -9.18 11.58
CA ASP A 90 7.64 -10.17 11.25
C ASP A 90 7.11 -9.96 9.83
N MET A 91 6.65 -11.04 9.22
CA MET A 91 6.19 -11.03 7.83
C MET A 91 4.79 -11.58 7.70
N VAL A 92 4.00 -11.05 6.77
CA VAL A 92 2.66 -11.56 6.45
C VAL A 92 2.55 -11.88 4.97
N CYS A 93 1.90 -13.00 4.64
CA CYS A 93 1.53 -13.39 3.30
C CYS A 93 0.01 -13.52 3.20
N LEU A 94 -0.58 -12.93 2.16
CA LEU A 94 -2.03 -12.90 1.97
C LEU A 94 -2.55 -13.98 1.02
N SER A 95 -1.66 -14.63 0.25
CA SER A 95 -2.04 -15.54 -0.83
C SER A 95 -1.25 -16.84 -0.77
N ALA A 96 -1.94 -17.97 -0.94
CA ALA A 96 -1.28 -19.25 -1.17
C ALA A 96 -0.71 -19.38 -2.60
N ASN A 97 -1.25 -18.63 -3.55
CA ASN A 97 -0.88 -18.71 -4.97
C ASN A 97 0.31 -17.81 -5.30
N LYS A 98 0.47 -16.72 -4.56
CA LYS A 98 1.55 -15.75 -4.74
C LYS A 98 2.36 -15.62 -3.47
N SER A 99 3.64 -15.96 -3.57
CA SER A 99 4.61 -15.90 -2.47
C SER A 99 5.13 -14.47 -2.22
N ILE A 100 4.24 -13.47 -2.21
CA ILE A 100 4.61 -12.09 -1.86
C ILE A 100 4.44 -11.94 -0.36
N TRP A 101 5.56 -11.75 0.31
CA TRP A 101 5.60 -11.50 1.74
C TRP A 101 5.76 -10.01 2.01
N PHE A 102 5.12 -9.55 3.08
CA PHE A 102 5.17 -8.18 3.52
C PHE A 102 5.80 -8.11 4.90
N THR A 103 6.95 -7.46 5.01
CA THR A 103 7.69 -7.28 6.26
C THR A 103 7.19 -6.04 7.00
N LEU A 104 6.92 -6.19 8.29
CA LEU A 104 6.65 -5.05 9.17
C LEU A 104 7.97 -4.39 9.56
N LYS A 105 8.11 -3.10 9.25
CA LYS A 105 9.30 -2.29 9.57
C LYS A 105 8.96 -1.13 10.50
N ARG A 106 9.85 -0.87 11.47
CA ARG A 106 9.88 0.39 12.20
C ARG A 106 10.38 1.49 11.26
N ILE A 107 9.67 2.62 11.26
CA ILE A 107 10.11 3.82 10.55
C ILE A 107 10.86 4.66 11.58
N ASP A 108 12.13 4.92 11.33
CA ASP A 108 12.87 5.89 12.12
C ASP A 108 12.49 7.30 11.67
N ASN A 109 12.38 8.24 12.62
CA ASN A 109 11.91 9.63 12.37
C ASN A 109 12.69 10.40 11.28
N ARG A 110 13.86 9.91 10.82
CA ARG A 110 14.60 10.51 9.71
C ARG A 110 13.96 10.26 8.35
N ASP A 111 13.21 9.16 8.20
CA ASP A 111 12.63 8.75 6.91
C ASP A 111 11.20 9.28 6.73
N ALA A 112 10.41 9.35 7.82
CA ALA A 112 9.05 9.92 7.80
C ALA A 112 9.02 11.40 7.38
N LYS A 113 10.07 12.16 7.71
CA LYS A 113 10.16 13.58 7.35
C LYS A 113 10.36 13.78 5.84
N LYS A 114 11.10 12.88 5.18
CA LYS A 114 11.32 12.92 3.73
C LYS A 114 10.05 12.55 2.95
N GLU A 115 9.28 11.57 3.42
CA GLU A 115 8.05 11.16 2.74
C GLU A 115 6.97 12.23 2.83
N LEU A 116 6.79 12.85 4.01
CA LEU A 116 5.88 13.99 4.17
C LEU A 116 6.30 15.18 3.29
N GLU A 117 7.60 15.49 3.22
CA GLU A 117 8.14 16.54 2.35
C GLU A 117 7.90 16.25 0.86
N MET A 118 7.97 14.98 0.42
CA MET A 118 7.66 14.59 -0.96
C MET A 118 6.16 14.60 -1.26
N GLU A 119 5.31 14.14 -0.34
CA GLU A 119 3.85 14.21 -0.48
C GLU A 119 3.35 15.66 -0.54
N THR A 120 3.92 16.56 0.29
CA THR A 120 3.61 17.99 0.22
C THR A 120 4.07 18.59 -1.09
N GLN A 121 5.28 18.26 -1.57
CA GLN A 121 5.78 18.76 -2.86
C GLN A 121 4.91 18.27 -4.04
N LEU A 122 4.42 17.03 -4.00
CA LEU A 122 3.51 16.51 -5.02
C LEU A 122 2.14 17.20 -4.96
N ALA A 123 1.59 17.38 -3.76
CA ALA A 123 0.31 18.07 -3.56
C ALA A 123 0.38 19.55 -3.99
N GLU A 124 1.47 20.24 -3.68
CA GLU A 124 1.74 21.61 -4.10
C GLU A 124 1.93 21.72 -5.61
N SER A 125 2.61 20.76 -6.24
CA SER A 125 2.75 20.69 -7.71
C SER A 125 1.39 20.50 -8.39
N LEU A 126 0.51 19.65 -7.84
CA LEU A 126 -0.85 19.48 -8.35
C LEU A 126 -1.72 20.73 -8.12
N GLN A 127 -1.58 21.41 -6.99
CA GLN A 127 -2.30 22.66 -6.70
C GLN A 127 -1.81 23.83 -7.58
N SER A 128 -0.52 23.88 -7.90
CA SER A 128 0.05 24.81 -8.87
C SER A 128 -0.45 24.56 -10.31
N SER A 129 -1.00 23.38 -10.60
CA SER A 129 -1.58 23.04 -11.91
C SER A 129 -3.08 23.32 -12.04
N LEU A 130 -3.74 23.73 -10.94
CA LEU A 130 -5.15 24.11 -10.92
C LEU A 130 -5.28 25.63 -11.00
N CYS A 131 -5.06 26.17 -12.19
CA CYS A 131 -5.59 27.47 -12.54
C CYS A 131 -7.13 27.41 -12.47
N PRO A 132 -7.82 28.33 -11.76
CA PRO A 132 -9.23 28.54 -12.03
C PRO A 132 -9.34 29.21 -13.41
N VAL A 133 -10.26 28.69 -14.22
CA VAL A 133 -10.62 29.13 -15.59
C VAL A 133 -9.79 28.48 -16.72
N GLY A 134 -10.45 27.59 -17.46
CA GLY A 134 -10.14 27.25 -18.86
C GLY A 134 -8.81 26.55 -19.12
N ILE A 135 -8.80 25.20 -19.07
CA ILE A 135 -7.65 24.42 -19.54
C ILE A 135 -7.69 24.38 -21.08
N GLU A 136 -6.99 25.30 -21.72
CA GLU A 136 -6.38 25.07 -23.03
C GLU A 136 -5.06 24.32 -22.76
N LEU A 137 -5.00 23.05 -23.14
CA LEU A 137 -3.78 22.25 -23.04
C LEU A 137 -2.77 22.78 -24.06
N ASP A 138 -1.81 23.61 -23.63
CA ASP A 138 -0.73 24.07 -24.50
C ASP A 138 0.25 22.93 -24.78
N LEU A 139 -0.09 22.10 -25.78
CA LEU A 139 0.66 20.96 -26.28
C LEU A 139 1.97 21.32 -27.03
N LYS A 140 2.48 22.54 -26.89
CA LYS A 140 3.54 23.09 -27.76
C LYS A 140 4.94 22.49 -27.62
N ASN A 141 5.17 21.50 -26.75
CA ASN A 141 6.48 20.85 -26.66
C ASN A 141 6.43 19.31 -26.54
N VAL A 142 5.35 18.68 -27.00
CA VAL A 142 5.39 17.24 -27.30
C VAL A 142 5.99 17.10 -28.70
N ASP A 143 7.21 16.58 -28.80
CA ASP A 143 7.79 16.17 -30.08
C ASP A 143 7.04 14.93 -30.57
N ILE A 144 6.11 15.17 -31.49
CA ILE A 144 5.24 14.15 -32.10
C ILE A 144 5.80 13.63 -33.43
N SER A 145 7.04 13.97 -33.79
CA SER A 145 7.64 13.67 -35.09
C SER A 145 7.77 12.18 -35.45
N GLY A 146 7.45 11.27 -34.53
CA GLY A 146 7.45 9.82 -34.74
C GLY A 146 6.07 9.14 -34.79
N ILE A 147 4.96 9.88 -34.73
CA ILE A 147 3.62 9.27 -34.77
C ILE A 147 3.08 9.26 -36.20
N ASP A 148 3.03 8.07 -36.80
CA ASP A 148 2.38 7.83 -38.09
C ASP A 148 0.84 7.83 -37.92
N PRO A 149 0.11 8.78 -38.53
CA PRO A 149 -1.34 8.81 -38.41
C PRO A 149 -1.98 7.63 -39.17
N VAL A 150 -2.66 6.76 -38.43
CA VAL A 150 -3.51 5.71 -39.01
C VAL A 150 -4.61 6.35 -39.86
N GLN A 151 -4.63 6.05 -41.17
CA GLN A 151 -5.69 6.49 -42.07
C GLN A 151 -7.02 5.83 -41.69
N VAL A 152 -7.94 6.63 -41.14
CA VAL A 152 -9.32 6.20 -40.91
C VAL A 152 -10.09 6.33 -42.23
N ALA A 153 -10.29 5.20 -42.90
CA ALA A 153 -11.12 5.12 -44.10
C ALA A 153 -12.60 5.37 -43.73
N SER A 154 -13.14 6.52 -44.15
CA SER A 154 -14.57 6.75 -44.23
C SER A 154 -15.01 6.50 -45.66
N VAL A 155 -15.60 5.34 -45.94
CA VAL A 155 -16.41 5.14 -47.15
C VAL A 155 -17.86 5.04 -46.72
N LEU A 156 -18.55 6.17 -46.87
CA LEU A 156 -19.99 6.24 -47.00
C LEU A 156 -20.41 5.47 -48.26
N ARG A 157 -21.30 4.50 -48.12
CA ARG A 157 -22.46 4.30 -49.00
C ARG A 157 -23.61 3.73 -48.20
#